data_AF-A0A1V2IM92-F1
#
_entry.id   AF-A0A1V2IM92-F1
#
_cell.length_a   1.000
_cell.length_b   1.000
_cell.length_c   1.000
_cell.angle_alpha   90.00
_cell.angle_beta   90.00
_cell.angle_gamma   90.00
#
_symmetry.space_group_name_H-M   'P 1'
#
loop_
_entity.id
_entity.type
_entity.pdbx_description
1 polymer ?
#
loop_
_entity_poly.entity_id
_entity_poly.type
_entity_poly.pdbx_seq_one_letter_code
_entity_poly.pdbx_strand_id
1 'polypeptide(L)'
;MLALGSNLGDRLAQLRAATRLLGSVAVSPVYETAPVGGPDQDDYLNAVVLVPAAPPRDLLAAARSAERAAHRARTVRWGPRTLDVDVIACGDLVSDDPDILIPHPRAHLRAFVCVPWLDVDPDAALPGHGRVEELVAALDTSGVRRTPWSLSG
;
A
#
# COMPACT_ATOMS: atom_id res chain seq x y z
N MET A 1 -2.43 -3.63 -8.34
CA MET A 1 -1.53 -3.57 -7.18
C MET A 1 -2.09 -2.60 -6.17
N LEU A 2 -2.21 -3.02 -4.91
CA LEU A 2 -2.69 -2.22 -3.79
C LEU A 2 -1.59 -2.10 -2.72
N ALA A 3 -1.44 -0.94 -2.11
CA ALA A 3 -0.59 -0.73 -0.94
C ALA A 3 -1.43 -0.73 0.33
N LEU A 4 -0.94 -1.37 1.37
CA LEU A 4 -1.56 -1.48 2.69
C LEU A 4 -0.69 -0.75 3.72
N GLY A 5 -1.33 -0.05 4.66
CA GLY A 5 -0.66 0.61 5.77
C GLY A 5 -1.47 0.54 7.06
N SER A 6 -0.83 0.28 8.20
CA SER A 6 -1.49 0.30 9.52
C SER A 6 -0.54 0.76 10.62
N ASN A 7 -0.97 1.71 11.44
CA ASN A 7 -0.20 2.17 12.61
C ASN A 7 -1.03 2.29 13.89
N LEU A 8 -2.23 1.73 13.94
CA LEU A 8 -3.11 1.82 15.11
C LEU A 8 -3.72 0.46 15.46
N GLY A 9 -3.66 0.08 16.74
CA GLY A 9 -4.19 -1.18 17.24
C GLY A 9 -3.32 -2.38 16.85
N ASP A 10 -3.96 -3.53 16.58
CA ASP A 10 -3.25 -4.72 16.10
C ASP A 10 -2.91 -4.59 14.60
N ARG A 11 -1.83 -3.84 14.33
CA ARG A 11 -1.38 -3.47 12.98
C ARG A 11 -1.27 -4.69 12.06
N LEU A 12 -0.67 -5.78 12.54
CA LEU A 12 -0.44 -6.99 11.75
C LEU A 12 -1.76 -7.74 11.47
N ALA A 13 -2.65 -7.85 12.45
CA ALA A 13 -3.95 -8.47 12.24
C ALA A 13 -4.78 -7.70 11.20
N GLN A 14 -4.71 -6.36 11.19
CA GLN A 14 -5.39 -5.53 10.19
C GLN A 14 -4.86 -5.80 8.77
N LEU A 15 -3.54 -5.86 8.59
CA LEU A 15 -2.94 -6.21 7.29
C LEU A 15 -3.35 -7.61 6.82
N ARG A 16 -3.34 -8.61 7.71
CA ARG A 16 -3.78 -9.99 7.41
C ARG A 16 -5.27 -10.11 7.10
N ALA A 17 -6.11 -9.28 7.72
CA ALA A 17 -7.52 -9.22 7.38
C ALA A 17 -7.72 -8.62 5.99
N ALA A 18 -6.99 -7.54 5.68
CA ALA A 18 -7.04 -6.88 4.38
C ALA A 18 -6.63 -7.80 3.23
N THR A 19 -5.53 -8.56 3.37
CA THR A 19 -5.06 -9.49 2.32
C THR A 19 -6.14 -10.50 1.93
N ARG A 20 -6.83 -11.07 2.94
CA ARG A 20 -7.95 -12.01 2.74
C ARG A 20 -9.16 -11.35 2.11
N LEU A 21 -9.58 -10.19 2.61
CA LEU A 21 -10.74 -9.45 2.08
C LEU A 21 -10.55 -8.99 0.64
N LEU A 22 -9.32 -8.66 0.25
CA LEU A 22 -8.96 -8.18 -1.09
C LEU A 22 -8.72 -9.33 -2.07
N GLY A 23 -8.73 -10.60 -1.62
CA GLY A 23 -8.43 -11.75 -2.47
C GLY A 23 -7.01 -11.71 -3.05
N SER A 24 -6.03 -11.35 -2.23
CA SER A 24 -4.63 -11.21 -2.68
C SER A 24 -4.10 -12.51 -3.27
N VAL A 25 -3.53 -12.44 -4.48
CA VAL A 25 -2.85 -13.56 -5.14
C VAL A 25 -1.36 -13.62 -4.79
N ALA A 26 -0.78 -12.48 -4.41
CA ALA A 26 0.57 -12.38 -3.88
C ALA A 26 0.65 -11.24 -2.85
N VAL A 27 1.55 -11.40 -1.88
CA VAL A 27 1.76 -10.44 -0.79
C VAL A 27 3.26 -10.21 -0.62
N SER A 28 3.67 -8.96 -0.45
CA SER A 28 5.06 -8.63 -0.11
C SER A 28 5.38 -9.06 1.33
N PRO A 29 6.67 -9.05 1.72
CA PRO A 29 7.05 -8.97 3.13
C PRO A 29 6.44 -7.73 3.81
N VAL A 30 6.40 -7.76 5.14
CA VAL A 30 5.93 -6.62 5.95
C VAL A 30 7.10 -5.72 6.30
N TYR A 31 6.90 -4.42 6.10
CA TYR A 31 7.89 -3.37 6.36
C TYR A 31 7.41 -2.41 7.44
N GLU A 32 8.30 -1.95 8.30
CA GLU A 32 8.03 -0.91 9.29
C GLU A 32 8.72 0.40 8.91
N THR A 33 7.97 1.51 8.95
CA THR A 33 8.47 2.85 8.62
C THR A 33 7.91 3.92 9.55
N ALA A 34 8.68 4.99 9.75
CA ALA A 34 8.17 6.20 10.38
C ALA A 34 7.00 6.81 9.58
N PRO A 35 6.07 7.52 10.22
CA PRO A 35 5.01 8.26 9.53
C PRO A 35 5.57 9.35 8.62
N VAL A 36 4.94 9.55 7.46
CA VAL A 36 5.28 10.66 6.55
C VAL A 36 4.36 11.86 6.84
N GLY A 37 4.87 12.79 7.66
CA GLY A 37 4.13 13.97 8.10
C GLY A 37 2.99 13.66 9.07
N GLY A 38 2.15 14.65 9.37
CA GLY A 38 1.06 14.52 10.34
C GLY A 38 1.51 14.78 11.80
N PRO A 39 0.65 14.51 12.79
CA PRO A 39 1.02 14.59 14.20
C PRO A 39 1.99 13.47 14.58
N ASP A 40 2.59 13.59 15.76
CA ASP A 40 3.36 12.49 16.37
C ASP A 40 2.47 11.25 16.51
N GLN A 41 2.98 10.12 16.02
CA GLN A 41 2.24 8.87 15.90
C GLN A 41 3.19 7.68 15.71
N ASP A 42 2.68 6.49 16.04
CA ASP A 42 3.45 5.25 15.90
C ASP A 42 3.84 4.95 14.45
N ASP A 43 4.92 4.17 14.30
CA ASP A 43 5.39 3.63 13.03
C ASP A 43 4.29 2.82 12.32
N TYR A 44 4.32 2.86 10.99
CA TYR A 44 3.43 2.08 10.13
C TYR A 44 4.01 0.72 9.81
N LEU A 45 3.17 -0.31 9.85
CA LEU A 45 3.38 -1.52 9.07
C LEU A 45 2.82 -1.31 7.67
N ASN A 46 3.66 -1.55 6.67
CA ASN A 46 3.34 -1.42 5.26
C ASN A 46 3.57 -2.74 4.53
N ALA A 47 2.74 -3.01 3.54
CA ALA A 47 2.90 -4.11 2.61
C ALA A 47 2.23 -3.78 1.27
N VAL A 48 2.60 -4.49 0.22
CA VAL A 48 1.93 -4.45 -1.08
C VAL A 48 1.27 -5.79 -1.35
N VAL A 49 0.10 -5.75 -1.98
CA VAL A 49 -0.61 -6.94 -2.44
C VAL A 49 -0.93 -6.84 -3.93
N LEU A 50 -0.77 -7.97 -4.60
CA LEU A 50 -1.30 -8.18 -5.94
C LEU A 50 -2.66 -8.85 -5.80
N VAL A 51 -3.63 -8.37 -6.57
CA VAL A 51 -5.01 -8.86 -6.61
C VAL A 51 -5.38 -9.12 -8.07
N PRO A 52 -6.41 -9.95 -8.34
CA PRO A 52 -6.89 -10.15 -9.70
C PRO A 52 -7.25 -8.81 -10.38
N ALA A 53 -7.09 -8.77 -11.70
CA ALA A 53 -7.45 -7.60 -12.48
C ALA A 53 -8.95 -7.28 -12.31
N ALA A 54 -9.25 -6.02 -12.03
CA ALA A 54 -10.60 -5.50 -11.90
C ALA A 54 -10.63 -4.01 -12.30
N PRO A 55 -11.80 -3.47 -12.67
CA PRO A 55 -11.97 -2.05 -12.90
C PRO A 55 -11.47 -1.22 -11.70
N PRO A 56 -10.82 -0.06 -11.94
CA PRO A 56 -10.37 0.84 -10.87
C PRO A 56 -11.39 1.11 -9.77
N ARG A 57 -12.64 1.37 -10.17
CA ARG A 57 -13.74 1.66 -9.23
C ARG A 57 -14.07 0.49 -8.32
N ASP A 58 -13.95 -0.74 -8.81
CA ASP A 58 -14.19 -1.95 -8.03
C ASP A 58 -13.06 -2.16 -7.02
N LEU A 59 -11.82 -1.90 -7.42
CA LEU A 59 -10.66 -1.91 -6.52
C LEU A 59 -10.77 -0.84 -5.43
N LEU A 60 -11.22 0.36 -5.78
CA LEU A 60 -11.50 1.43 -4.81
C LEU A 60 -12.61 1.02 -3.83
N ALA A 61 -13.68 0.40 -4.33
CA ALA A 61 -14.77 -0.08 -3.49
C ALA A 61 -14.28 -1.18 -2.52
N ALA A 62 -13.46 -2.12 -3.00
CA ALA A 62 -12.85 -3.17 -2.19
C ALA A 62 -11.89 -2.59 -1.12
N ALA A 63 -11.03 -1.65 -1.50
CA ALA A 63 -10.15 -0.92 -0.60
C ALA A 63 -10.93 -0.23 0.53
N ARG A 64 -11.94 0.57 0.17
CA ARG A 64 -12.83 1.22 1.15
C ARG A 64 -13.58 0.21 2.03
N SER A 65 -13.91 -0.97 1.50
CA SER A 65 -14.56 -2.03 2.27
C SER A 65 -13.63 -2.62 3.32
N ALA A 66 -12.38 -2.92 2.96
CA ALA A 66 -11.36 -3.39 3.89
C ALA A 66 -11.12 -2.37 5.02
N GLU A 67 -11.03 -1.08 4.69
CA GLU A 67 -10.89 -0.01 5.69
C GLU A 67 -12.08 0.09 6.64
N ARG A 68 -13.30 -0.06 6.13
CA ARG A 68 -14.51 -0.07 6.97
C ARG A 68 -14.51 -1.28 7.90
N ALA A 69 -14.13 -2.47 7.41
CA ALA A 69 -14.00 -3.68 8.22
C ALA A 69 -12.93 -3.53 9.32
N ALA A 70 -11.88 -2.75 9.06
CA ALA A 70 -10.86 -2.38 10.03
C ALA A 70 -11.29 -1.23 10.97
N HIS A 71 -12.54 -0.77 10.91
CA HIS A 71 -13.05 0.35 11.69
C HIS A 71 -12.24 1.65 11.52
N ARG A 72 -11.75 1.94 10.31
CA ARG A 72 -10.99 3.16 10.00
C ARG A 72 -11.82 4.40 10.31
N ALA A 73 -11.33 5.24 11.24
CA ALA A 73 -11.88 6.56 11.53
C ALA A 73 -11.02 7.66 10.88
N ARG A 74 -11.66 8.67 10.28
CA ARG A 74 -10.99 9.82 9.65
C ARG A 74 -11.11 11.07 10.53
N THR A 75 -10.46 11.05 11.69
CA THR A 75 -10.57 12.13 12.70
C THR A 75 -9.54 13.24 12.52
N VAL A 76 -8.33 12.91 12.06
CA VAL A 76 -7.21 13.86 11.89
C VAL A 76 -6.58 13.67 10.50
N ARG A 77 -6.33 14.78 9.79
CA ARG A 77 -5.61 14.76 8.51
C ARG A 77 -4.21 14.19 8.73
N TRP A 78 -3.87 13.13 8.00
CA TRP A 78 -2.61 12.37 8.15
C TRP A 78 -2.38 11.77 9.54
N GLY A 79 -3.44 11.59 10.32
CA GLY A 79 -3.35 10.92 11.61
C GLY A 79 -3.19 9.40 11.53
N PRO A 80 -3.13 8.75 12.70
CA PRO A 80 -3.10 7.30 12.81
C PRO A 80 -4.33 6.65 12.16
N ARG A 81 -4.15 5.44 11.63
CA ARG A 81 -5.22 4.65 11.03
C ARG A 81 -5.05 3.17 11.32
N THR A 82 -6.17 2.52 11.60
CA THR A 82 -6.23 1.06 11.75
C THR A 82 -5.88 0.34 10.45
N LEU A 83 -6.27 0.89 9.31
CA LEU A 83 -5.89 0.42 7.99
C LEU A 83 -6.01 1.56 6.96
N ASP A 84 -5.09 1.60 6.01
CA ASP A 84 -5.12 2.36 4.77
C ASP A 84 -4.98 1.36 3.61
N VAL A 85 -5.79 1.51 2.57
CA VAL A 85 -5.64 0.73 1.34
C VAL A 85 -5.63 1.67 0.15
N ASP A 86 -4.45 1.86 -0.44
CA ASP A 86 -4.27 2.71 -1.61
C ASP A 86 -4.26 1.85 -2.89
N VAL A 87 -5.07 2.22 -3.89
CA VAL A 87 -4.97 1.64 -5.25
C VAL A 87 -3.80 2.30 -5.95
N ILE A 88 -2.72 1.56 -6.24
CA ILE A 88 -1.49 2.15 -6.80
C ILE A 88 -1.43 2.04 -8.32
N ALA A 89 -1.69 0.85 -8.87
CA ALA A 89 -1.57 0.59 -10.29
C ALA A 89 -2.54 -0.51 -10.74
N CYS A 90 -3.04 -0.43 -11.97
CA CYS A 90 -3.95 -1.39 -12.59
C CYS A 90 -3.44 -1.81 -13.97
N GLY A 91 -2.41 -2.66 -14.00
CA GLY A 91 -1.66 -2.91 -15.24
C GLY A 91 -1.13 -1.58 -15.80
N ASP A 92 -1.26 -1.40 -17.12
CA ASP A 92 -0.85 -0.18 -17.82
C ASP A 92 -1.92 0.92 -17.86
N LEU A 93 -3.03 0.75 -17.14
CA LEU A 93 -4.12 1.72 -17.13
C LEU A 93 -3.67 3.05 -16.52
N VAL A 94 -4.03 4.14 -17.20
CA VAL A 94 -3.91 5.51 -16.69
C VAL A 94 -5.31 6.08 -16.53
N SER A 95 -5.58 6.68 -15.36
CA SER A 95 -6.86 7.30 -15.00
C SER A 95 -6.61 8.69 -14.44
N ASP A 96 -7.31 9.67 -15.00
CA ASP A 96 -7.40 11.04 -14.50
C ASP A 96 -8.70 11.31 -13.73
N ASP A 97 -9.50 10.28 -13.47
CA ASP A 97 -10.70 10.37 -12.63
C ASP A 97 -10.30 10.92 -11.24
N PRO A 98 -10.84 12.07 -10.81
CA PRO A 98 -10.47 12.69 -9.54
C PRO A 98 -10.78 11.81 -8.33
N ASP A 99 -11.70 10.85 -8.45
CA ASP A 99 -12.01 9.89 -7.39
C ASP A 99 -11.01 8.71 -7.34
N ILE A 100 -10.28 8.45 -8.44
CA ILE A 100 -9.28 7.38 -8.54
C ILE A 100 -8.24 7.69 -9.63
N LEU A 101 -7.21 8.40 -9.21
CA LEU A 101 -6.02 8.63 -10.02
C LEU A 101 -5.18 7.35 -10.12
N ILE A 102 -4.89 6.92 -11.35
CA ILE A 102 -4.04 5.76 -11.63
C ILE A 102 -2.95 6.16 -12.64
N PRO A 103 -1.67 5.86 -12.37
CA PRO A 103 -1.20 5.34 -11.09
C PRO A 103 -1.40 6.32 -9.94
N HIS A 104 -1.32 5.84 -8.70
CA HIS A 104 -1.40 6.72 -7.55
C HIS A 104 -0.31 7.81 -7.66
N PRO A 105 -0.68 9.10 -7.59
CA PRO A 105 0.15 10.21 -8.08
C PRO A 105 1.46 10.41 -7.30
N ARG A 106 1.57 9.81 -6.12
CA ARG A 106 2.78 9.89 -5.27
C ARG A 106 3.45 8.53 -5.06
N ALA A 107 3.05 7.48 -5.78
CA ALA A 107 3.63 6.15 -5.57
C ALA A 107 5.14 6.14 -5.84
N HIS A 108 5.58 6.78 -6.93
CA HIS A 108 6.99 6.92 -7.30
C HIS A 108 7.85 7.69 -6.29
N LEU A 109 7.24 8.36 -5.31
CA LEU A 109 7.94 9.13 -4.27
C LEU A 109 8.01 8.38 -2.93
N ARG A 110 7.45 7.18 -2.84
CA ARG A 110 7.22 6.47 -1.57
C ARG A 110 8.01 5.18 -1.54
N ALA A 111 9.15 5.20 -0.85
CA ALA A 111 9.97 4.00 -0.65
C ALA A 111 9.19 2.85 0.02
N PHE A 112 8.30 3.16 0.98
CA PHE A 112 7.43 2.19 1.64
C PHE A 112 6.34 1.56 0.73
N VAL A 113 6.21 2.04 -0.51
CA VAL A 113 5.38 1.42 -1.57
C VAL A 113 6.28 0.71 -2.58
N CYS A 114 7.34 1.36 -3.07
CA CYS A 114 8.21 0.83 -4.12
C CYS A 114 9.04 -0.37 -3.64
N VAL A 115 9.59 -0.35 -2.43
CA VAL A 115 10.41 -1.46 -1.90
C VAL A 115 9.59 -2.74 -1.73
N PRO A 116 8.41 -2.74 -1.05
CA PRO A 116 7.60 -3.95 -0.98
C PRO A 116 7.04 -4.40 -2.34
N TRP A 117 6.82 -3.47 -3.28
CA TRP A 117 6.37 -3.84 -4.62
C TRP A 117 7.47 -4.57 -5.40
N LEU A 118 8.72 -4.08 -5.36
CA LEU A 118 9.86 -4.75 -6.00
C LEU A 118 10.07 -6.17 -5.45
N ASP A 119 9.87 -6.36 -4.16
CA ASP A 119 9.98 -7.67 -3.50
C ASP A 119 8.94 -8.70 -3.99
N VAL A 120 7.71 -8.25 -4.27
CA VAL A 120 6.63 -9.16 -4.70
C VAL A 120 6.62 -9.36 -6.22
N ASP A 121 7.13 -8.39 -6.98
CA ASP A 121 7.19 -8.40 -8.43
C ASP A 121 8.48 -7.68 -8.93
N PRO A 122 9.58 -8.42 -9.15
CA PRO A 122 10.87 -7.86 -9.58
C PRO A 122 10.84 -7.17 -10.95
N ASP A 123 9.85 -7.53 -11.79
CA ASP A 123 9.69 -6.99 -13.14
C ASP A 123 8.67 -5.83 -13.19
N ALA A 124 8.16 -5.42 -12.03
CA ALA A 124 7.14 -4.37 -11.94
C ALA A 124 7.58 -3.06 -12.60
N ALA A 125 6.61 -2.42 -13.27
CA ALA A 125 6.72 -1.06 -13.78
C ALA A 125 5.53 -0.22 -13.33
N LEU A 126 5.79 1.07 -13.09
CA LEU A 126 4.78 2.06 -12.77
C LEU A 126 4.53 2.91 -14.03
N PRO A 127 3.30 2.91 -14.59
CA PRO A 127 3.00 3.68 -15.79
C PRO A 127 3.42 5.16 -15.66
N GLY A 128 4.12 5.67 -16.66
CA GLY A 128 4.64 7.06 -16.65
C GLY A 128 5.87 7.31 -15.77
N HIS A 129 6.34 6.32 -15.00
CA HIS A 129 7.49 6.46 -14.09
C HIS A 129 8.61 5.44 -14.30
N GLY A 130 8.38 4.35 -15.05
CA GLY A 130 9.40 3.37 -15.41
C GLY A 130 9.44 2.14 -14.48
N ARG A 131 10.57 1.43 -14.47
CA ARG A 131 10.73 0.20 -13.68
C ARG A 131 10.76 0.52 -12.19
N VAL A 132 10.09 -0.28 -11.37
CA VAL A 132 10.07 -0.08 -9.91
C VAL A 132 11.48 -0.23 -9.32
N GLU A 133 12.31 -1.09 -9.89
CA GLU A 133 13.73 -1.22 -9.54
C GLU A 133 14.48 0.12 -9.63
N GLU A 134 14.29 0.87 -10.72
CA GLU A 134 14.94 2.17 -10.94
C GLU A 134 14.40 3.22 -9.96
N LEU A 135 13.10 3.17 -9.64
CA LEU A 135 12.51 4.04 -8.63
C LEU A 135 13.10 3.77 -7.24
N VAL A 136 13.23 2.49 -6.86
CA VAL A 136 13.86 2.10 -5.59
C VAL A 136 15.30 2.58 -5.51
N ALA A 137 16.08 2.47 -6.59
CA ALA A 137 17.46 2.93 -6.65
C ALA A 137 17.61 4.46 -6.48
N ALA A 138 16.58 5.23 -6.83
CA ALA A 138 16.56 6.70 -6.73
C ALA A 138 15.99 7.23 -5.40
N LEU A 139 15.38 6.38 -4.57
CA LEU A 139 14.72 6.76 -3.32
C LEU A 139 15.63 6.52 -2.10
N ASP A 140 15.42 7.33 -1.05
CA ASP A 140 15.97 6.98 0.26
C ASP A 140 15.15 5.83 0.87
N THR A 141 15.80 4.68 1.00
CA THR A 141 15.20 3.45 1.55
C THR A 141 15.64 3.16 2.98
N SER A 142 16.47 4.01 3.59
CA SER A 142 17.04 3.79 4.93
C SER A 142 15.98 3.66 6.04
N GLY A 143 14.84 4.34 5.85
CA GLY A 143 13.69 4.26 6.76
C GLY A 143 12.75 3.07 6.53
N VAL A 144 13.02 2.20 5.55
CA VAL A 144 12.15 1.08 5.17
C VAL A 144 12.72 -0.23 5.70
N ARG A 145 12.27 -0.63 6.90
CA ARG A 145 12.84 -1.79 7.61
C ARG A 145 12.00 -3.04 7.42
N ARG A 146 12.57 -4.10 6.86
CA ARG A 146 11.87 -5.39 6.76
C ARG A 146 11.68 -6.01 8.14
N THR A 147 10.48 -6.48 8.42
CA THR A 147 10.10 -7.14 9.68
C THR A 147 10.14 -8.67 9.51
N PRO A 148 10.19 -9.45 10.61
CA PRO A 148 10.07 -10.91 10.55
C PRO A 148 8.62 -11.40 10.37
N TRP A 149 7.63 -10.50 10.31
CA TRP A 149 6.23 -10.88 10.22
C TRP A 149 5.83 -11.31 8.81
N SER A 150 4.90 -12.27 8.77
CA SER A 150 4.30 -12.78 7.53
C SER A 150 2.81 -12.47 7.47
N LEU A 151 2.33 -12.11 6.27
CA LEU A 151 0.91 -11.96 5.95
C LEU A 151 0.27 -13.25 5.43
N SER A 152 1.09 -14.22 5.00
CA SER A 152 0.67 -15.59 4.73
C SER A 152 0.56 -16.35 6.04
N GLY A 153 -0.61 -16.95 6.26
CA GLY A 153 -0.91 -17.89 7.35
C GLY A 153 -1.58 -19.12 6.79
#